data_AF-A0A2V8DK24-F1
#
_entry.id   AF-A0A2V8DK24-F1
#
_cell.length_a   1.000
_cell.length_b   1.000
_cell.length_c   1.000
_cell.angle_alpha   90.00
_cell.angle_beta   90.00
_cell.angle_gamma   90.00
#
_symmetry.space_group_name_H-M   'P 1'
#
loop_
_entity.id
_entity.type
_entity.pdbx_description
1 polymer ?
#
loop_
_entity_poly.entity_id
_entity_poly.type
_entity_poly.pdbx_seq_one_letter_code
_entity_poly.pdbx_strand_id
1 'polypeptide(L)'
;MRIGIDLGGTKIEAIALGESGDVLLRRRIVAPRDNYEATLGAMVTLVRETEAEVGCVGSVGVGIPGTISSDTGLVKNSNSTWLIGRPLADDFPR
;
A
#
# COMPACT_ATOMS: atom_id res chain seq x y z
N MET A 1 -3.11 -7.08 15.04
CA MET A 1 -2.37 -7.31 13.78
C MET A 1 -1.99 -5.98 13.14
N ARG A 2 -0.83 -5.91 12.49
CA ARG A 2 -0.39 -4.75 11.67
C ARG A 2 -0.11 -5.22 10.25
N ILE A 3 -0.58 -4.51 9.24
CA ILE A 3 -0.31 -4.78 7.82
C ILE A 3 0.61 -3.68 7.29
N GLY A 4 1.73 -4.08 6.70
CA GLY A 4 2.60 -3.19 5.93
C GLY A 4 2.37 -3.42 4.45
N ILE A 5 2.06 -2.36 3.70
CA ILE A 5 2.05 -2.35 2.24
C ILE A 5 3.34 -1.68 1.76
N ASP A 6 4.10 -2.36 0.90
CA ASP A 6 5.24 -1.79 0.18
C ASP A 6 4.88 -1.65 -1.30
N LEU A 7 4.65 -0.41 -1.73
CA LEU A 7 4.32 -0.07 -3.10
C LEU A 7 5.62 0.23 -3.88
N GLY A 8 5.98 -0.65 -4.81
CA GLY A 8 7.03 -0.42 -5.79
C GLY A 8 6.48 -0.09 -7.18
N GLY A 9 7.37 0.25 -8.12
CA GLY A 9 6.99 0.51 -9.52
C GLY A 9 6.68 -0.74 -10.36
N THR A 10 6.93 -1.93 -9.83
CA THR A 10 6.68 -3.20 -10.52
C THR A 10 5.85 -4.18 -9.70
N LYS A 11 5.86 -4.05 -8.37
CA LYS A 11 5.28 -5.00 -7.43
C LYS A 11 4.67 -4.24 -6.26
N ILE A 12 3.62 -4.81 -5.68
CA ILE A 12 3.06 -4.38 -4.39
C ILE A 12 3.18 -5.58 -3.45
N GLU A 13 3.72 -5.36 -2.26
CA GLU A 13 3.83 -6.38 -1.22
C GLU A 13 2.98 -6.03 -0.02
N ALA A 14 2.35 -7.04 0.57
CA ALA A 14 1.72 -6.97 1.88
C ALA A 14 2.44 -7.92 2.85
N ILE A 15 2.66 -7.45 4.06
CA ILE A 15 3.09 -8.26 5.19
C ILE A 15 2.16 -8.03 6.38
N ALA A 16 1.53 -9.09 6.86
CA ALA A 16 0.75 -9.08 8.09
C ALA A 16 1.62 -9.56 9.25
N LEU A 17 1.69 -8.76 10.30
CA LEU A 17 2.44 -9.03 11.52
C LEU A 17 1.49 -9.23 12.69
N GLY A 18 1.75 -10.28 13.46
CA GLY A 18 1.16 -10.51 14.77
C GLY A 18 1.61 -9.47 15.80
N GLU A 19 1.03 -9.51 16.99
CA GLU A 19 1.37 -8.59 18.07
C GLU A 19 2.82 -8.75 18.52
N SER A 20 3.32 -9.98 18.51
CA SER A 20 4.71 -10.32 18.84
C SER A 20 5.70 -10.03 17.70
N GLY A 21 5.23 -9.52 16.55
CA GLY A 21 6.05 -9.24 15.38
C GLY A 21 6.32 -10.46 14.48
N ASP A 22 5.69 -11.59 14.77
CA ASP A 22 5.66 -12.77 13.91
C ASP A 22 4.95 -12.47 12.58
N VAL A 23 5.43 -13.09 11.50
CA VAL A 23 4.81 -12.95 10.17
C VAL A 23 3.65 -13.91 10.07
N LEU A 24 2.42 -13.37 10.02
CA LEU A 24 1.19 -14.13 9.84
C LEU A 24 0.94 -14.46 8.37
N LEU A 25 1.20 -13.48 7.49
CA LEU A 25 1.02 -13.62 6.06
C LEU A 25 1.99 -12.70 5.31
N ARG A 26 2.46 -13.16 4.15
CA ARG A 26 3.18 -12.32 3.18
C ARG A 26 2.66 -12.60 1.79
N ARG A 27 2.28 -11.55 1.06
CA ARG A 27 1.76 -11.65 -0.31
C ARG A 27 2.41 -10.61 -1.19
N ARG A 28 2.61 -10.96 -2.46
CA ARG A 28 3.16 -10.06 -3.48
C ARG A 28 2.29 -10.17 -4.73
N ILE A 29 1.94 -9.02 -5.30
CA ILE A 29 1.22 -8.91 -6.57
C ILE A 29 2.02 -8.05 -7.54
N VAL A 30 1.69 -8.13 -8.83
CA VAL A 30 2.21 -7.20 -9.84
C VAL A 30 1.55 -5.83 -9.62
N ALA A 31 2.35 -4.77 -9.61
CA ALA A 31 1.81 -3.42 -9.52
C ALA A 31 1.22 -3.01 -10.87
N PRO A 32 -0.03 -2.52 -10.92
CA PRO A 32 -0.53 -1.80 -12.08
C PRO A 32 0.41 -0.62 -12.38
N ARG A 33 0.68 -0.40 -13.66
CA ARG A 33 1.58 0.67 -14.12
C ARG A 33 0.78 1.75 -14.81
N ASP A 34 1.28 2.98 -14.70
CA ASP A 34 0.75 4.16 -15.39
C ASP A 34 -0.73 4.44 -15.11
N ASN A 35 -1.26 3.89 -14.00
CA ASN A 35 -2.65 4.02 -13.60
C ASN A 35 -2.77 4.09 -12.07
N TYR A 36 -3.10 5.28 -11.58
CA TYR A 36 -3.26 5.58 -10.17
C TYR A 36 -4.44 4.83 -9.53
N GLU A 37 -5.62 4.90 -10.13
CA GLU A 37 -6.84 4.26 -9.60
C GLU A 37 -6.68 2.73 -9.53
N ALA A 38 -6.07 2.13 -10.55
CA ALA A 38 -5.79 0.69 -10.54
C ALA A 38 -4.79 0.33 -9.44
N THR A 39 -3.77 1.16 -9.22
CA THR A 39 -2.80 0.96 -8.13
C THR A 39 -3.49 1.02 -6.77
N LEU A 40 -4.31 2.04 -6.55
CA LEU A 40 -5.07 2.23 -5.33
C LEU A 40 -6.01 1.04 -5.05
N GLY A 41 -6.80 0.64 -6.06
CA GLY A 41 -7.68 -0.53 -5.97
C GLY A 41 -6.94 -1.83 -5.70
N ALA A 42 -5.75 -2.02 -6.29
CA ALA A 42 -4.91 -3.19 -6.02
C ALA A 42 -4.41 -3.22 -4.57
N MET A 43 -4.01 -2.07 -4.01
CA MET A 43 -3.59 -1.99 -2.60
C MET A 43 -4.75 -2.31 -1.65
N VAL A 44 -5.95 -1.73 -1.89
CA VAL A 44 -7.15 -2.00 -1.07
C VAL A 44 -7.55 -3.47 -1.12
N THR A 45 -7.54 -4.04 -2.32
CA THR A 45 -7.86 -5.47 -2.51
C THR A 45 -6.86 -6.35 -1.76
N LEU A 46 -5.58 -6.04 -1.87
CA LEU A 46 -4.51 -6.79 -1.19
C LEU A 46 -4.64 -6.73 0.34
N VAL A 47 -5.01 -5.57 0.90
CA VAL A 47 -5.30 -5.45 2.34
C VAL A 47 -6.49 -6.33 2.72
N ARG A 48 -7.63 -6.21 2.02
CA ARG A 48 -8.85 -6.96 2.33
C ARG A 48 -8.64 -8.47 2.25
N GLU A 49 -7.93 -8.94 1.25
CA GLU A 49 -7.57 -10.36 1.13
C GLU A 49 -6.67 -10.82 2.28
N THR A 50 -5.72 -9.98 2.69
CA THR A 50 -4.83 -10.27 3.83
C THR A 50 -5.63 -10.40 5.12
N GLU A 51 -6.55 -9.47 5.39
CA GLU A 51 -7.40 -9.51 6.58
C GLU A 51 -8.35 -10.71 6.59
N ALA A 52 -8.96 -11.02 5.43
CA ALA A 52 -9.85 -12.16 5.29
C ALA A 52 -9.12 -13.49 5.54
N GLU A 53 -7.89 -13.63 5.05
CA GLU A 53 -7.10 -14.86 5.19
C GLU A 53 -6.54 -15.04 6.61
N VAL A 54 -6.08 -13.96 7.23
CA VAL A 54 -5.62 -14.00 8.63
C VAL A 54 -6.81 -14.10 9.60
N GLY A 55 -8.01 -13.72 9.17
CA GLY A 55 -9.23 -13.69 9.99
C GLY A 55 -9.23 -12.56 11.02
N CYS A 56 -8.51 -11.47 10.74
CA CYS A 56 -8.34 -10.34 11.65
C CYS A 56 -8.28 -9.03 10.85
N VAL A 57 -8.91 -7.98 11.36
CA VAL A 57 -8.79 -6.61 10.83
C VAL A 57 -7.68 -5.89 11.59
N GLY A 58 -6.80 -5.21 10.87
CA GLY A 58 -5.57 -4.62 11.41
C GLY A 58 -5.46 -3.11 11.23
N SER A 59 -4.34 -2.56 11.69
CA SER A 59 -3.88 -1.26 11.18
C SER A 59 -3.07 -1.47 9.89
N VAL A 60 -3.13 -0.51 8.98
CA VAL A 60 -2.40 -0.54 7.71
C VAL A 60 -1.40 0.61 7.68
N GLY A 61 -0.14 0.32 7.38
CA GLY A 61 0.87 1.30 7.03
C GLY A 61 1.30 1.10 5.58
N VAL A 62 1.55 2.19 4.86
CA VAL A 62 1.93 2.16 3.44
C VAL A 62 3.29 2.83 3.25
N GLY A 63 4.25 2.09 2.70
CA GLY A 63 5.49 2.60 2.13
C GLY A 63 5.34 2.80 0.63
N ILE A 64 5.83 3.93 0.11
CA ILE A 64 5.73 4.29 -1.32
C ILE A 64 7.11 4.63 -1.89
N PRO A 65 7.31 4.50 -3.22
CA PRO A 65 8.59 4.73 -3.84
C PRO A 65 8.71 6.22 -4.18
N GLY A 66 8.57 7.08 -3.17
CA GLY A 66 8.49 8.54 -3.29
C GLY A 66 8.25 9.20 -1.94
N THR A 67 7.81 10.46 -1.93
CA THR A 67 7.58 11.20 -0.69
C THR A 67 6.30 12.01 -0.79
N ILE A 68 5.51 12.06 0.29
CA ILE A 68 4.36 12.96 0.39
C ILE A 68 4.89 14.35 0.76
N SER A 69 4.54 15.37 -0.03
CA SER A 69 4.91 16.75 0.26
C SER A 69 4.13 17.29 1.46
N SER A 70 4.80 17.84 2.46
CA SER A 70 4.17 18.50 3.62
C SER A 70 3.25 19.65 3.21
N ASP A 71 3.61 20.35 2.13
CA ASP A 71 2.93 21.59 1.75
C ASP A 71 1.64 21.35 0.97
N THR A 72 1.53 20.19 0.29
CA THR A 72 0.42 19.90 -0.63
C THR A 72 -0.33 18.60 -0.32
N GLY A 73 0.23 17.71 0.49
CA GLY A 73 -0.30 16.35 0.69
C GLY A 73 -0.15 15.42 -0.53
N LEU A 74 0.46 15.90 -1.62
CA LEU A 74 0.62 15.15 -2.85
C LEU A 74 1.96 14.41 -2.89
N VAL A 75 1.98 13.25 -3.54
CA VAL A 75 3.23 12.51 -3.79
C VAL A 75 4.14 13.30 -4.75
N LYS A 76 5.44 13.35 -4.44
CA LYS A 76 6.50 13.88 -5.29
C LYS A 76 7.69 12.92 -5.37
N ASN A 77 8.55 13.12 -6.36
CA ASN A 77 9.82 12.40 -6.55
C ASN A 77 9.66 10.87 -6.52
N SER A 78 8.70 10.34 -7.30
CA SER A 78 8.46 8.90 -7.36
C SER A 78 8.91 8.28 -8.68
N ASN A 79 9.52 7.10 -8.61
CA ASN A 79 9.80 6.28 -9.79
C ASN A 79 8.52 5.71 -10.41
N SER A 80 7.44 5.59 -9.62
CA SER A 80 6.09 5.30 -10.09
C SER A 80 5.42 6.63 -10.46
N THR A 81 5.71 7.14 -11.66
CA THR A 81 5.37 8.52 -12.06
C THR A 81 3.88 8.82 -12.01
N TRP A 82 3.01 7.83 -12.19
CA TRP A 82 1.55 7.99 -12.07
C TRP A 82 1.07 8.31 -10.65
N LEU A 83 1.94 8.16 -9.63
CA LEU A 83 1.67 8.61 -8.27
C LEU A 83 1.94 10.11 -8.10
N ILE A 84 2.85 10.69 -8.89
CA ILE A 84 3.26 12.10 -8.72
C ILE A 84 2.05 13.02 -8.88
N GLY A 85 1.87 13.95 -7.94
CA GLY A 85 0.77 14.89 -7.91
C GLY A 85 -0.56 14.31 -7.41
N ARG A 86 -0.57 13.07 -6.89
CA ARG A 86 -1.78 12.42 -6.36
C ARG A 86 -1.82 12.44 -4.82
N PRO A 87 -3.01 12.59 -4.21
CA PRO A 87 -3.17 12.64 -2.75
C PRO A 87 -3.34 11.23 -2.16
N LEU A 88 -2.35 10.35 -2.37
CA LEU A 88 -2.47 8.93 -2.02
C LEU A 88 -2.85 8.65 -0.56
N ALA A 89 -2.37 9.46 0.39
CA ALA A 89 -2.73 9.29 1.80
C ALA A 89 -4.19 9.61 2.10
N ASP A 90 -4.79 10.55 1.35
CA ASP A 90 -6.19 10.93 1.51
C ASP A 90 -7.11 9.98 0.75
N ASP A 91 -6.68 9.55 -0.44
CA ASP A 91 -7.46 8.65 -1.30
C ASP A 91 -7.43 7.20 -0.84
N PHE A 92 -6.39 6.75 -0.12
CA PHE A 92 -6.27 5.37 0.34
C PHE A 92 -7.31 5.09 1.43
N PRO A 93 -8.41 4.37 1.10
CA PRO A 93 -9.45 4.12 2.07
C PRO A 93 -8.95 3.05 3.04
N ARG A 94 -9.21 3.26 4.33
CA ARG A 94 -9.06 2.21 5.33
C ARG A 94 -10.08 1.10 5.12
#